data_AF-A0A8S0RDU2-F1
#
_entry.id   AF-A0A8S0RDU2-F1
#
_cell.length_a   1.000
_cell.length_b   1.000
_cell.length_c   1.000
_cell.angle_alpha   90.00
_cell.angle_beta   90.00
_cell.angle_gamma   90.00
#
_symmetry.space_group_name_H-M   'P 1'
#
loop_
_entity.id
_entity.type
_entity.pdbx_description
1 polymer ?
#
loop_
_entity_poly.entity_id
_entity_poly.type
_entity_poly.pdbx_seq_one_letter_code
_entity_poly.pdbx_strand_id
1 'polypeptide(L)'
;DGTRVKEPHEVSEVIVAFYQNLLGQQPTGESLDMNLLRKALPKSISAVQNENLDRDVSFEEIKEVLFPLKDNKAPGPDGFNAGFFKRTWNIVKNDVLCAIKSFFDSGKLLKQVNATTITLVPKVPNPSQVKEFKPISCCNTIYKYIAKLIANRVKMVLPNIVGPQQTPFVKGRHISDNILLSQELLRNYHRRGGLPRCALKVDLMKATILFRVVRWITEYVTTTRFSIFINRELHGFFASGRGLRQGDPLSPYLFVLAMEVFSGLMGLMVAEQDFKYHWRCEKEKITHLCFADDLMVFCRAEVGSVSIIGECLNRFKALSGLIPNPDKSNLFANCVSTYLKDQLLDVLGYKEGVLP
;
A
#
# COMPACT_ATOMS: atom_id res chain seq x y z
N ASP A 1 10.37 -8.49 23.66
CA ASP A 1 10.83 -9.13 24.91
C ASP A 1 12.32 -8.94 25.14
N GLY A 2 13.14 -8.72 24.10
CA GLY A 2 14.58 -8.49 24.26
C GLY A 2 15.39 -9.79 24.33
N THR A 3 14.75 -10.93 24.06
CA THR A 3 15.35 -12.26 24.10
C THR A 3 16.32 -12.43 22.94
N ARG A 4 17.56 -12.85 23.25
CA ARG A 4 18.58 -13.13 22.25
C ARG A 4 18.62 -14.62 21.97
N VAL A 5 18.21 -15.02 20.77
CA VAL A 5 18.34 -16.39 20.26
C VAL A 5 19.63 -16.55 19.45
N LYS A 6 20.22 -17.74 19.50
CA LYS A 6 21.47 -18.06 18.78
C LYS A 6 21.35 -19.35 17.97
N GLU A 7 20.54 -20.29 18.42
CA GLU A 7 20.38 -21.56 17.73
C GLU A 7 19.62 -21.36 16.41
N PRO A 8 20.08 -21.95 15.28
CA PRO A 8 19.45 -21.73 13.98
C PRO A 8 17.95 -22.02 13.93
N HIS A 9 17.50 -23.06 14.64
CA HIS A 9 16.08 -23.41 14.69
C HIS A 9 15.25 -22.34 15.44
N GLU A 10 15.74 -21.85 16.59
CA GLU A 10 15.09 -20.80 17.37
C GLU A 10 15.00 -19.50 16.59
N VAL A 11 16.07 -19.16 15.85
CA VAL A 11 16.09 -17.98 14.96
C VAL A 11 14.97 -18.09 13.91
N SER A 12 14.84 -19.24 13.26
CA SER A 12 13.79 -19.47 12.27
C SER A 12 12.39 -19.39 12.89
N GLU A 13 12.18 -19.95 14.08
CA GLU A 13 10.89 -19.90 14.78
C GLU A 13 10.50 -18.47 15.17
N VAL A 14 11.43 -17.68 15.74
CA VAL A 14 11.19 -16.29 16.11
C VAL A 14 10.83 -15.45 14.88
N ILE A 15 11.52 -15.65 13.77
CA ILE A 15 11.26 -14.93 12.52
C ILE A 15 9.89 -15.33 11.94
N VAL A 16 9.57 -16.64 11.92
CA VAL A 16 8.27 -17.15 11.46
C VAL A 16 7.15 -16.60 12.31
N ALA A 17 7.25 -16.68 13.64
CA ALA A 17 6.26 -16.14 14.56
C ALA A 17 6.06 -14.63 14.36
N PHE A 18 7.15 -13.87 14.21
CA PHE A 18 7.09 -12.44 13.96
C PHE A 18 6.29 -12.11 12.68
N TYR A 19 6.64 -12.73 11.54
CA TYR A 19 5.97 -12.44 10.28
C TYR A 19 4.57 -13.05 10.19
N GLN A 20 4.31 -14.18 10.84
CA GLN A 20 2.97 -14.75 10.95
C GLN A 20 2.05 -13.83 11.77
N ASN A 21 2.54 -13.24 12.85
CA ASN A 21 1.78 -12.21 13.58
C ASN A 21 1.63 -10.93 12.76
N LEU A 22 2.65 -10.55 12.00
CA LEU A 22 2.63 -9.33 11.20
C LEU A 22 1.74 -9.44 9.95
N LEU A 23 1.66 -10.60 9.30
CA LEU A 23 0.99 -10.80 8.01
C LEU A 23 -0.20 -11.76 8.07
N GLY A 24 -0.23 -12.69 9.02
CA GLY A 24 -1.25 -13.74 9.12
C GLY A 24 -2.46 -13.37 9.96
N GLN A 25 -2.42 -12.26 10.70
CA GLN A 25 -3.58 -11.76 11.44
C GLN A 25 -4.70 -11.38 10.47
N GLN A 26 -5.83 -12.07 10.59
CA GLN A 26 -7.04 -11.73 9.85
C GLN A 26 -7.61 -10.41 10.38
N PRO A 27 -8.24 -9.60 9.51
CA PRO A 27 -8.98 -8.43 9.99
C PRO A 27 -10.04 -8.87 10.99
N THR A 28 -10.17 -8.13 12.09
CA THR A 28 -11.31 -8.24 13.01
C THR A 28 -12.59 -8.07 12.20
N GLY A 29 -13.61 -8.90 12.45
CA GLY A 29 -14.81 -9.06 11.63
C GLY A 29 -15.76 -7.86 11.54
N GLU A 30 -15.23 -6.63 11.55
CA GLU A 30 -15.98 -5.42 11.26
C GLU A 30 -16.48 -5.48 9.80
N SER A 31 -17.80 -5.37 9.65
CA SER A 31 -18.43 -5.27 8.34
C SER A 31 -17.97 -3.98 7.66
N LEU A 32 -17.44 -4.10 6.43
CA LEU A 32 -17.10 -2.95 5.61
C LEU A 32 -18.34 -2.08 5.36
N ASP A 33 -18.33 -0.83 5.79
CA ASP A 33 -19.40 0.12 5.46
C ASP A 33 -19.33 0.51 3.97
N MET A 34 -20.08 -0.24 3.16
CA MET A 34 -20.16 -0.05 1.72
C MET A 34 -20.80 1.29 1.34
N ASN A 35 -21.65 1.86 2.19
CA ASN A 35 -22.28 3.15 1.90
C ASN A 35 -21.28 4.27 2.07
N LEU A 36 -20.53 4.26 3.16
CA LEU A 36 -19.44 5.22 3.37
C LEU A 36 -18.36 5.08 2.28
N LEU A 37 -17.99 3.84 1.92
CA LEU A 37 -17.02 3.59 0.86
C LEU A 37 -17.48 4.17 -0.49
N ARG A 38 -18.75 3.98 -0.87
CA ARG A 38 -19.33 4.55 -2.10
C ARG A 38 -19.34 6.07 -2.07
N LYS A 39 -19.64 6.68 -0.92
CA LYS A 39 -19.59 8.15 -0.76
C LYS A 39 -18.15 8.67 -0.89
N ALA A 40 -17.18 7.95 -0.34
CA ALA A 40 -15.77 8.32 -0.41
C ALA A 40 -15.19 8.15 -1.83
N LEU A 41 -15.72 7.23 -2.64
CA LEU A 41 -15.29 7.00 -4.02
C LEU A 41 -16.38 7.44 -5.02
N PRO A 42 -16.63 8.74 -5.20
CA PRO A 42 -17.72 9.22 -6.06
C PRO A 42 -17.45 9.01 -7.54
N LYS A 43 -16.17 8.84 -7.93
CA LYS A 43 -15.77 8.65 -9.33
C LYS A 43 -15.90 7.17 -9.71
N SER A 44 -16.63 6.92 -10.78
CA SER A 44 -16.74 5.61 -11.41
C SER A 44 -15.99 5.58 -12.74
N ILE A 45 -15.67 4.37 -13.19
CA ILE A 45 -15.16 4.12 -14.53
C ILE A 45 -16.32 4.11 -15.54
N SER A 46 -16.05 4.49 -16.78
CA SER A 46 -17.05 4.41 -17.85
C SER A 46 -17.35 2.95 -18.23
N ALA A 47 -18.48 2.72 -18.92
CA ALA A 47 -18.83 1.38 -19.43
C ALA A 47 -17.72 0.79 -20.32
N VAL A 48 -17.14 1.61 -21.20
CA VAL A 48 -16.01 1.22 -22.07
C VAL A 48 -14.76 0.87 -21.25
N GLN A 49 -14.49 1.60 -20.17
CA GLN A 49 -13.37 1.25 -19.29
C GLN A 49 -13.63 -0.06 -18.56
N ASN A 50 -14.84 -0.27 -18.08
CA ASN A 50 -15.23 -1.50 -17.39
C ASN A 50 -15.11 -2.72 -18.32
N GLU A 51 -15.60 -2.61 -19.54
CA GLU A 51 -15.47 -3.65 -20.57
C GLU A 51 -13.99 -3.94 -20.89
N ASN A 52 -13.15 -2.91 -20.99
CA ASN A 52 -11.71 -3.10 -21.20
C ASN A 52 -10.97 -3.74 -20.01
N LEU A 53 -11.45 -3.54 -18.77
CA LEU A 53 -10.90 -4.21 -17.60
C LEU A 53 -11.29 -5.70 -17.59
N ASP A 54 -12.53 -6.02 -17.97
CA ASP A 54 -13.13 -7.35 -17.86
C ASP A 54 -12.95 -8.23 -19.10
N ARG A 55 -12.55 -7.67 -20.25
CA ARG A 55 -12.36 -8.41 -21.51
C ARG A 55 -11.42 -9.60 -21.39
N ASP A 56 -11.58 -10.57 -22.28
CA ASP A 56 -10.67 -11.73 -22.35
C ASP A 56 -9.21 -11.31 -22.58
N VAL A 57 -8.29 -12.11 -22.02
CA VAL A 57 -6.85 -11.90 -22.21
C VAL A 57 -6.40 -12.51 -23.53
N SER A 58 -5.81 -11.68 -24.39
CA SER A 58 -5.25 -12.13 -25.65
C SER A 58 -3.85 -12.74 -25.49
N PHE A 59 -3.43 -13.49 -26.49
CA PHE A 59 -2.07 -14.05 -26.54
C PHE A 59 -1.00 -12.96 -26.61
N GLU A 60 -1.30 -11.89 -27.33
CA GLU A 60 -0.46 -10.71 -27.50
C GLU A 60 -0.26 -10.01 -26.14
N GLU A 61 -1.33 -9.83 -25.35
CA GLU A 61 -1.24 -9.23 -24.01
C GLU A 61 -0.33 -10.06 -23.10
N ILE A 62 -0.41 -11.40 -23.17
CA ILE A 62 0.46 -12.30 -22.40
C ILE A 62 1.92 -12.16 -22.85
N LYS A 63 2.18 -12.10 -24.15
CA LYS A 63 3.53 -11.90 -24.69
C LYS A 63 4.14 -10.57 -24.25
N GLU A 64 3.36 -9.49 -24.30
CA GLU A 64 3.78 -8.15 -23.88
C GLU A 64 4.16 -8.10 -22.39
N VAL A 65 3.58 -8.98 -21.57
CA VAL A 65 3.94 -9.11 -20.16
C VAL A 65 5.15 -10.02 -19.97
N LEU A 66 5.21 -11.16 -20.64
CA LEU A 66 6.19 -12.21 -20.42
C LEU A 66 7.60 -11.84 -20.91
N PHE A 67 7.72 -11.39 -22.17
CA PHE A 67 9.03 -11.22 -22.81
C PHE A 67 9.86 -10.07 -22.23
N PRO A 68 9.28 -8.95 -21.77
CA PRO A 68 10.05 -7.88 -21.13
C PRO A 68 10.58 -8.21 -19.72
N LEU A 69 10.05 -9.24 -19.04
CA LEU A 69 10.51 -9.61 -17.69
C LEU A 69 11.96 -10.08 -17.73
N LYS A 70 12.86 -9.44 -16.98
CA LYS A 70 14.28 -9.83 -16.94
C LYS A 70 14.46 -11.29 -16.50
N ASP A 71 15.31 -12.02 -17.21
CA ASP A 71 15.53 -13.45 -17.01
C ASP A 71 15.98 -13.81 -15.58
N ASN A 72 16.84 -12.97 -14.99
CA ASN A 72 17.46 -13.19 -13.69
C ASN A 72 16.62 -12.71 -12.50
N LYS A 73 15.30 -12.48 -12.69
CA LYS A 73 14.40 -12.16 -11.58
C LYS A 73 14.24 -13.40 -10.69
N ALA A 74 14.32 -13.20 -9.38
CA ALA A 74 14.17 -14.28 -8.40
C ALA A 74 12.83 -15.04 -8.61
N PRO A 75 12.86 -16.38 -8.63
CA PRO A 75 11.67 -17.21 -8.73
C PRO A 75 10.86 -17.17 -7.43
N GLY A 76 9.67 -17.78 -7.44
CA GLY A 76 8.94 -18.08 -6.22
C GLY A 76 9.33 -19.45 -5.66
N PRO A 77 8.49 -20.03 -4.78
CA PRO A 77 8.69 -21.38 -4.24
C PRO A 77 8.84 -22.48 -5.31
N ASP A 78 8.30 -22.29 -6.51
CA ASP A 78 8.39 -23.27 -7.62
C ASP A 78 9.78 -23.35 -8.28
N GLY A 79 10.68 -22.40 -7.99
CA GLY A 79 12.02 -22.34 -8.56
C GLY A 79 12.09 -21.86 -10.02
N PHE A 80 10.96 -21.63 -10.70
CA PHE A 80 10.95 -21.26 -12.12
C PHE A 80 10.97 -19.74 -12.30
N ASN A 81 12.07 -19.23 -12.85
CA ASN A 81 12.23 -17.81 -13.18
C ASN A 81 11.76 -17.48 -14.61
N ALA A 82 11.74 -16.20 -14.98
CA ALA A 82 11.34 -15.77 -16.32
C ALA A 82 12.24 -16.36 -17.42
N GLY A 83 13.54 -16.53 -17.15
CA GLY A 83 14.49 -17.12 -18.09
C GLY A 83 14.14 -18.56 -18.47
N PHE A 84 13.64 -19.36 -17.52
CA PHE A 84 13.13 -20.70 -17.79
C PHE A 84 12.00 -20.64 -18.83
N PHE A 85 10.92 -19.89 -18.54
CA PHE A 85 9.75 -19.81 -19.42
C PHE A 85 10.07 -19.29 -20.81
N LYS A 86 11.01 -18.34 -20.94
CA LYS A 86 11.44 -17.84 -22.25
C LYS A 86 12.21 -18.88 -23.04
N ARG A 87 13.17 -19.58 -22.41
CA ARG A 87 13.99 -20.60 -23.09
C ARG A 87 13.19 -21.85 -23.45
N THR A 88 12.21 -22.23 -22.63
CA THR A 88 11.37 -23.41 -22.86
C THR A 88 10.01 -23.06 -23.47
N TRP A 89 9.84 -21.84 -24.01
CA TRP A 89 8.54 -21.33 -24.45
C TRP A 89 7.85 -22.26 -25.45
N ASN A 90 8.59 -22.82 -26.41
CA ASN A 90 8.02 -23.75 -27.40
C ASN A 90 7.42 -25.03 -26.80
N ILE A 91 7.81 -25.37 -25.56
CA ILE A 91 7.32 -26.53 -24.82
C ILE A 91 6.15 -26.11 -23.92
N VAL A 92 6.36 -25.09 -23.07
CA VAL A 92 5.39 -24.74 -22.00
C VAL A 92 4.32 -23.75 -22.42
N LYS A 93 4.41 -23.15 -23.62
CA LYS A 93 3.51 -22.08 -24.08
C LYS A 93 2.05 -22.44 -23.88
N ASN A 94 1.60 -23.62 -24.32
CA ASN A 94 0.18 -23.96 -24.27
C ASN A 94 -0.32 -24.07 -22.83
N ASP A 95 0.47 -24.66 -21.93
CA ASP A 95 0.14 -24.78 -20.51
C ASP A 95 0.09 -23.42 -19.82
N VAL A 96 1.06 -22.54 -20.10
CA VAL A 96 1.09 -21.17 -19.55
C VAL A 96 -0.13 -20.37 -20.01
N LEU A 97 -0.47 -20.45 -21.30
CA LEU A 97 -1.63 -19.75 -21.84
C LEU A 97 -2.94 -20.28 -21.27
N CYS A 98 -3.07 -21.61 -21.17
CA CYS A 98 -4.24 -22.25 -20.58
C CYS A 98 -4.41 -21.85 -19.11
N ALA A 99 -3.33 -21.88 -18.33
CA ALA A 99 -3.36 -21.50 -16.91
C ALA A 99 -3.76 -20.03 -16.72
N ILE A 100 -3.21 -19.11 -17.53
CA ILE A 100 -3.57 -17.69 -17.45
C ILE A 100 -5.04 -17.49 -17.85
N LYS A 101 -5.47 -18.02 -19.01
CA LYS A 101 -6.86 -17.88 -19.47
C LYS A 101 -7.87 -18.45 -18.48
N SER A 102 -7.62 -19.66 -17.99
CA SER A 102 -8.46 -20.31 -16.97
C SER A 102 -8.65 -19.44 -15.73
N PHE A 103 -7.63 -18.69 -15.30
CA PHE A 103 -7.76 -17.74 -14.19
C PHE A 103 -8.70 -16.58 -14.54
N PHE A 104 -8.59 -15.98 -15.71
CA PHE A 104 -9.45 -14.86 -16.11
C PHE A 104 -10.91 -15.31 -16.27
N ASP A 105 -11.14 -16.50 -16.83
CA ASP A 105 -12.48 -17.07 -17.02
C ASP A 105 -13.12 -17.43 -15.66
N SER A 106 -12.44 -18.25 -14.85
CA SER A 106 -13.00 -18.81 -13.61
C SER A 106 -12.88 -17.87 -12.40
N GLY A 107 -11.92 -16.95 -12.43
CA GLY A 107 -11.50 -16.17 -11.26
C GLY A 107 -10.84 -17.00 -10.15
N LYS A 108 -10.39 -18.22 -10.45
CA LYS A 108 -9.74 -19.13 -9.50
C LYS A 108 -8.27 -19.35 -9.84
N LEU A 109 -7.44 -19.33 -8.82
CA LEU A 109 -6.00 -19.53 -8.94
C LEU A 109 -5.59 -20.76 -8.14
N LEU A 110 -4.74 -21.61 -8.72
CA LEU A 110 -4.13 -22.72 -7.99
C LEU A 110 -3.33 -22.19 -6.80
N LYS A 111 -3.59 -22.76 -5.61
CA LYS A 111 -2.96 -22.33 -4.35
C LYS A 111 -1.43 -22.38 -4.42
N GLN A 112 -0.89 -23.36 -5.13
CA GLN A 112 0.55 -23.52 -5.37
C GLN A 112 1.11 -22.35 -6.19
N VAL A 113 0.38 -21.89 -7.21
CA VAL A 113 0.79 -20.71 -8.00
C VAL A 113 0.78 -19.46 -7.14
N ASN A 114 -0.14 -19.35 -6.17
CA ASN A 114 -0.22 -18.21 -5.26
C ASN A 114 0.73 -18.29 -4.05
N ALA A 115 1.46 -19.39 -3.87
CA ALA A 115 2.46 -19.51 -2.83
C ALA A 115 3.60 -18.51 -3.04
N THR A 116 4.04 -17.87 -1.96
CA THR A 116 5.02 -16.78 -2.00
C THR A 116 6.11 -17.02 -0.98
N THR A 117 7.36 -16.90 -1.42
CA THR A 117 8.52 -16.90 -0.53
C THR A 117 8.79 -15.49 -0.03
N ILE A 118 9.01 -15.30 1.27
CA ILE A 118 9.46 -14.03 1.85
C ILE A 118 10.97 -14.13 2.08
N THR A 119 11.72 -13.30 1.35
CA THR A 119 13.16 -13.15 1.53
C THR A 119 13.45 -11.91 2.37
N LEU A 120 14.39 -12.00 3.30
CA LEU A 120 14.72 -10.93 4.24
C LEU A 120 15.92 -10.14 3.74
N VAL A 121 15.73 -8.84 3.46
CA VAL A 121 16.80 -7.92 3.06
C VAL A 121 17.13 -6.99 4.23
N PRO A 122 18.39 -6.93 4.71
CA PRO A 122 18.78 -6.01 5.78
C PRO A 122 18.48 -4.55 5.44
N LYS A 123 17.90 -3.80 6.38
CA LYS A 123 17.72 -2.32 6.28
C LYS A 123 18.93 -1.56 6.82
N VAL A 124 19.67 -2.18 7.73
CA VAL A 124 20.83 -1.59 8.41
C VAL A 124 22.02 -2.55 8.32
N PRO A 125 23.26 -2.06 8.46
CA PRO A 125 24.42 -2.92 8.64
C PRO A 125 24.26 -3.77 9.90
N ASN A 126 24.56 -5.07 9.81
CA ASN A 126 24.51 -6.01 10.93
C ASN A 126 23.17 -6.02 11.70
N PRO A 127 22.06 -6.37 11.03
CA PRO A 127 20.75 -6.40 11.68
C PRO A 127 20.73 -7.42 12.83
N SER A 128 20.28 -6.96 13.99
CA SER A 128 20.16 -7.74 15.23
C SER A 128 18.71 -8.00 15.64
N GLN A 129 17.75 -7.29 15.02
CA GLN A 129 16.32 -7.44 15.29
C GLN A 129 15.55 -7.78 14.01
N VAL A 130 14.51 -8.62 14.12
CA VAL A 130 13.69 -9.03 12.95
C VAL A 130 13.07 -7.81 12.23
N LYS A 131 12.71 -6.75 12.97
CA LYS A 131 12.15 -5.51 12.40
C LYS A 131 13.12 -4.73 11.50
N GLU A 132 14.42 -4.98 11.64
CA GLU A 132 15.50 -4.39 10.83
C GLU A 132 15.64 -5.07 9.47
N PHE A 133 14.86 -6.13 9.20
CA PHE A 133 14.75 -6.72 7.88
C PHE A 133 13.53 -6.20 7.12
N LYS A 134 13.71 -6.03 5.82
CA LYS A 134 12.67 -5.70 4.85
C LYS A 134 12.23 -6.99 4.17
N PRO A 135 10.94 -7.38 4.30
CA PRO A 135 10.43 -8.57 3.63
C PRO A 135 10.22 -8.29 2.14
N ILE A 136 10.84 -9.07 1.27
CA ILE A 136 10.59 -9.06 -0.17
C ILE A 136 9.80 -10.31 -0.55
N SER A 137 8.65 -10.13 -1.20
CA SER A 137 7.79 -11.21 -1.67
C SER A 137 8.27 -11.73 -3.03
N CYS A 138 8.84 -12.91 -3.01
CA CYS A 138 9.24 -13.69 -4.18
C CYS A 138 8.06 -14.59 -4.61
N CYS A 139 7.22 -14.07 -5.51
CA CYS A 139 6.08 -14.81 -6.05
C CYS A 139 6.48 -15.69 -7.24
N ASN A 140 5.71 -16.76 -7.49
CA ASN A 140 5.88 -17.60 -8.68
C ASN A 140 5.72 -16.79 -9.98
N THR A 141 6.39 -17.22 -11.03
CA THR A 141 6.47 -16.42 -12.27
C THR A 141 5.12 -16.38 -13.01
N ILE A 142 4.34 -17.47 -13.02
CA ILE A 142 2.97 -17.48 -13.56
C ILE A 142 2.08 -16.47 -12.83
N TYR A 143 2.16 -16.44 -11.49
CA TYR A 143 1.47 -15.45 -10.69
C TYR A 143 1.87 -14.02 -11.09
N LYS A 144 3.16 -13.76 -11.33
CA LYS A 144 3.65 -12.44 -11.74
C LYS A 144 3.10 -12.02 -13.11
N TYR A 145 2.92 -12.95 -14.04
CA TYR A 145 2.30 -12.65 -15.33
C TYR A 145 0.84 -12.19 -15.15
N ILE A 146 0.06 -12.96 -14.37
CA ILE A 146 -1.32 -12.61 -14.04
C ILE A 146 -1.38 -11.25 -13.33
N ALA A 147 -0.52 -11.02 -12.32
CA ALA A 147 -0.39 -9.74 -11.61
C ALA A 147 -0.25 -8.58 -12.58
N LYS A 148 0.65 -8.76 -13.54
CA LYS A 148 1.11 -7.71 -14.42
C LYS A 148 0.07 -7.38 -15.48
N LEU A 149 -0.69 -8.38 -15.96
CA LEU A 149 -1.85 -8.19 -16.83
C LEU A 149 -2.90 -7.32 -16.12
N ILE A 150 -3.32 -7.73 -14.91
CA ILE A 150 -4.29 -6.96 -14.11
C ILE A 150 -3.76 -5.55 -13.84
N ALA A 151 -2.49 -5.41 -13.43
CA ALA A 151 -1.88 -4.13 -13.15
C ALA A 151 -1.86 -3.20 -14.36
N ASN A 152 -1.55 -3.74 -15.56
CA ASN A 152 -1.56 -2.95 -16.79
C ASN A 152 -2.97 -2.43 -17.12
N ARG A 153 -4.00 -3.26 -16.90
CA ARG A 153 -5.41 -2.86 -17.09
C ARG A 153 -5.84 -1.80 -16.08
N VAL A 154 -5.61 -2.02 -14.78
CA VAL A 154 -5.93 -1.06 -13.70
C VAL A 154 -5.22 0.28 -13.93
N LYS A 155 -3.94 0.26 -14.32
CA LYS A 155 -3.16 1.47 -14.57
C LYS A 155 -3.81 2.41 -15.59
N MET A 156 -4.58 1.90 -16.55
CA MET A 156 -5.23 2.71 -17.57
C MET A 156 -6.42 3.52 -17.04
N VAL A 157 -7.07 3.06 -15.97
CA VAL A 157 -8.24 3.75 -15.40
C VAL A 157 -7.89 4.68 -14.25
N LEU A 158 -6.75 4.45 -13.57
CA LEU A 158 -6.33 5.25 -12.40
C LEU A 158 -6.36 6.77 -12.62
N PRO A 159 -5.88 7.34 -13.75
CA PRO A 159 -5.90 8.79 -13.95
C PRO A 159 -7.30 9.42 -13.85
N ASN A 160 -8.35 8.66 -14.14
CA ASN A 160 -9.73 9.16 -14.14
C ASN A 160 -10.36 9.09 -12.75
N ILE A 161 -10.00 8.10 -11.94
CA ILE A 161 -10.63 7.82 -10.65
C ILE A 161 -9.81 8.32 -9.45
N VAL A 162 -8.51 8.55 -9.62
CA VAL A 162 -7.62 8.99 -8.53
C VAL A 162 -7.45 10.51 -8.53
N GLY A 163 -7.64 11.15 -7.37
CA GLY A 163 -7.47 12.59 -7.16
C GLY A 163 -6.02 13.07 -7.34
N PRO A 164 -5.79 14.36 -7.62
CA PRO A 164 -4.46 14.92 -7.90
C PRO A 164 -3.47 14.82 -6.72
N GLN A 165 -3.95 14.64 -5.49
CA GLN A 165 -3.14 14.51 -4.27
C GLN A 165 -2.21 13.29 -4.30
N GLN A 166 -2.58 12.27 -5.08
CA GLN A 166 -1.83 11.04 -5.29
C GLN A 166 -1.07 11.11 -6.63
N THR A 167 0.24 11.34 -6.57
CA THR A 167 1.11 11.36 -7.76
C THR A 167 1.80 10.02 -8.05
N PRO A 168 2.33 9.26 -7.07
CA PRO A 168 3.06 8.04 -7.38
C PRO A 168 2.17 6.96 -7.97
N PHE A 169 2.72 6.21 -8.94
CA PHE A 169 2.08 5.10 -9.65
C PHE A 169 0.86 5.46 -10.52
N VAL A 170 0.53 6.74 -10.68
CA VAL A 170 -0.49 7.20 -11.64
C VAL A 170 0.18 7.65 -12.93
N LYS A 171 -0.31 7.15 -14.08
CA LYS A 171 0.27 7.48 -15.39
C LYS A 171 0.17 8.99 -15.65
N GLY A 172 1.28 9.60 -16.07
CA GLY A 172 1.35 11.03 -16.39
C GLY A 172 1.54 11.96 -15.18
N ARG A 173 1.76 11.41 -13.97
CA ARG A 173 2.07 12.19 -12.77
C ARG A 173 3.50 11.90 -12.31
N HIS A 174 4.20 12.92 -11.84
CA HIS A 174 5.57 12.80 -11.37
C HIS A 174 5.66 13.04 -9.86
N ILE A 175 6.40 12.19 -9.14
CA ILE A 175 6.59 12.36 -7.69
C ILE A 175 7.27 13.70 -7.34
N SER A 176 8.08 14.24 -8.27
CA SER A 176 8.69 15.56 -8.15
C SER A 176 7.67 16.67 -7.88
N ASP A 177 6.45 16.54 -8.41
CA ASP A 177 5.41 17.55 -8.25
C ASP A 177 4.99 17.65 -6.77
N ASN A 178 4.76 16.50 -6.12
CA ASN A 178 4.47 16.46 -4.69
C ASN A 178 5.67 16.90 -3.84
N ILE A 179 6.90 16.58 -4.25
CA ILE A 179 8.13 17.02 -3.56
C ILE A 179 8.22 18.54 -3.59
N LEU A 180 8.10 19.16 -4.77
CA LEU A 180 8.16 20.62 -4.95
C LEU A 180 7.03 21.31 -4.19
N LEU A 181 5.81 20.77 -4.28
CA LEU A 181 4.66 21.31 -3.54
C LEU A 181 4.88 21.21 -2.02
N SER A 182 5.40 20.09 -1.52
CA SER A 182 5.69 19.93 -0.09
C SER A 182 6.79 20.89 0.38
N GLN A 183 7.84 21.09 -0.43
CA GLN A 183 8.89 22.06 -0.15
C GLN A 183 8.33 23.47 -0.04
N GLU A 184 7.44 23.88 -0.95
CA GLU A 184 6.82 25.20 -0.92
C GLU A 184 5.83 25.34 0.25
N LEU A 185 5.04 24.31 0.57
CA LEU A 185 4.13 24.32 1.72
C LEU A 185 4.89 24.39 3.06
N LEU A 186 6.04 23.72 3.16
CA LEU A 186 6.88 23.70 4.35
C LEU A 186 7.93 24.82 4.40
N ARG A 187 8.03 25.64 3.36
CA ARG A 187 9.02 26.72 3.29
C ARG A 187 8.88 27.69 4.46
N ASN A 188 9.98 27.96 5.17
CA ASN A 188 10.02 28.83 6.35
C ASN A 188 9.14 28.36 7.52
N TYR A 189 8.84 27.05 7.62
CA TYR A 189 7.99 26.53 8.70
C TYR A 189 8.53 26.84 10.10
N HIS A 190 9.85 26.98 10.26
CA HIS A 190 10.53 27.28 11.54
C HIS A 190 10.33 28.72 12.05
N ARG A 191 9.91 29.66 11.18
CA ARG A 191 9.73 31.06 11.59
C ARG A 191 8.60 31.18 12.63
N ARG A 192 8.81 31.96 13.69
CA ARG A 192 7.87 32.12 14.82
C ARG A 192 6.77 33.16 14.58
N GLY A 193 6.66 33.71 13.37
CA GLY A 193 5.64 34.69 12.98
C GLY A 193 4.64 34.14 11.98
N GLY A 194 3.41 34.67 12.02
CA GLY A 194 2.32 34.35 11.09
C GLY A 194 1.23 33.47 11.69
N LEU A 195 0.41 32.89 10.82
CA LEU A 195 -0.78 32.12 11.21
C LEU A 195 -0.42 30.75 11.82
N PRO A 196 -1.22 30.26 12.79
CA PRO A 196 -1.12 28.90 13.33
C PRO A 196 -1.15 27.85 12.21
N ARG A 197 -0.14 26.98 12.17
CA ARG A 197 0.05 26.03 11.07
C ARG A 197 0.49 24.67 11.56
N CYS A 198 -0.12 23.63 10.99
CA CYS A 198 0.16 22.25 11.31
C CYS A 198 0.35 21.42 10.04
N ALA A 199 1.40 20.60 10.03
CA ALA A 199 1.63 19.56 9.06
C ALA A 199 1.83 18.23 9.79
N LEU A 200 1.35 17.15 9.22
CA LEU A 200 1.46 15.81 9.79
C LEU A 200 2.13 14.90 8.77
N LYS A 201 3.15 14.17 9.22
CA LYS A 201 3.68 13.02 8.48
C LYS A 201 3.13 11.76 9.10
N VAL A 202 2.27 11.06 8.40
CA VAL A 202 1.63 9.81 8.84
C VAL A 202 2.29 8.63 8.13
N ASP A 203 2.85 7.71 8.91
CA ASP A 203 3.37 6.42 8.44
C ASP A 203 2.23 5.40 8.49
N LEU A 204 1.80 4.90 7.33
CA LEU A 204 0.70 3.94 7.25
C LEU A 204 1.22 2.50 7.23
N MET A 205 0.63 1.66 8.08
CA MET A 205 0.89 0.21 8.11
C MET A 205 -0.09 -0.55 7.21
N LYS A 206 0.31 -1.76 6.83
CA LYS A 206 -0.32 -2.74 5.91
C LYS A 206 -1.87 -2.75 5.86
N ALA A 207 -2.42 -2.72 4.64
CA ALA A 207 -3.87 -2.77 4.33
C ALA A 207 -4.48 -4.18 4.39
N THR A 208 -5.80 -4.31 4.59
CA THR A 208 -6.50 -5.60 4.65
C THR A 208 -7.75 -5.72 3.79
N ILE A 209 -8.64 -4.73 3.83
CA ILE A 209 -10.07 -5.01 3.63
C ILE A 209 -10.57 -4.56 2.25
N LEU A 210 -9.96 -3.51 1.68
CA LEU A 210 -10.56 -2.81 0.54
C LEU A 210 -10.66 -3.64 -0.76
N PHE A 211 -9.82 -4.66 -0.91
CA PHE A 211 -9.64 -5.33 -2.21
C PHE A 211 -10.65 -6.45 -2.50
N ARG A 212 -11.66 -6.63 -1.65
CA ARG A 212 -12.68 -7.70 -1.81
C ARG A 212 -13.74 -7.40 -2.89
N VAL A 213 -13.62 -6.27 -3.60
CA VAL A 213 -14.65 -5.75 -4.51
C VAL A 213 -14.53 -6.30 -5.94
N VAL A 214 -13.34 -6.74 -6.37
CA VAL A 214 -13.11 -7.29 -7.73
C VAL A 214 -12.80 -8.77 -7.64
N ARG A 215 -13.58 -9.62 -8.32
CA ARG A 215 -13.48 -11.10 -8.27
C ARG A 215 -12.04 -11.62 -8.32
N TRP A 216 -11.29 -11.20 -9.33
CA TRP A 216 -9.90 -11.62 -9.52
C TRP A 216 -8.98 -11.17 -8.38
N ILE A 217 -9.09 -9.91 -7.95
CA ILE A 217 -8.24 -9.33 -6.90
C ILE A 217 -8.56 -10.00 -5.55
N THR A 218 -9.83 -10.32 -5.29
CA THR A 218 -10.23 -11.05 -4.08
C THR A 218 -9.55 -12.41 -4.00
N GLU A 219 -9.62 -13.23 -5.05
CA GLU A 219 -8.94 -14.54 -5.07
C GLU A 219 -7.43 -14.36 -4.89
N TYR A 220 -6.86 -13.36 -5.55
CA TYR A 220 -5.44 -13.03 -5.54
C TYR A 220 -4.90 -12.73 -4.14
N VAL A 221 -5.61 -11.88 -3.39
CA VAL A 221 -5.19 -11.40 -2.06
C VAL A 221 -5.50 -12.45 -0.99
N THR A 222 -6.68 -13.07 -1.04
CA THR A 222 -7.19 -13.93 0.05
C THR A 222 -6.59 -15.33 0.10
N THR A 223 -6.15 -15.90 -1.03
CA THR A 223 -5.62 -17.28 -1.07
C THR A 223 -4.11 -17.37 -0.89
N THR A 224 -3.45 -16.22 -0.70
CA THR A 224 -2.00 -16.12 -0.53
C THR A 224 -1.51 -16.93 0.67
N ARG A 225 -0.42 -17.67 0.49
CA ARG A 225 0.33 -18.29 1.60
C ARG A 225 1.79 -17.93 1.52
N PHE A 226 2.40 -17.75 2.69
CA PHE A 226 3.79 -17.33 2.84
C PHE A 226 4.63 -18.41 3.51
N SER A 227 5.85 -18.58 3.00
CA SER A 227 6.96 -19.23 3.68
C SER A 227 8.13 -18.25 3.76
N ILE A 228 8.98 -18.37 4.76
CA ILE A 228 10.12 -17.47 4.97
C ILE A 228 11.40 -18.18 4.55
N PHE A 229 12.21 -17.51 3.72
CA PHE A 229 13.49 -18.03 3.27
C PHE A 229 14.60 -17.60 4.23
N ILE A 230 15.14 -18.57 4.96
CA ILE A 230 16.19 -18.37 5.97
C ILE A 230 17.26 -19.41 5.70
N ASN A 231 18.53 -19.00 5.61
CA ASN A 231 19.66 -19.92 5.46
C ASN A 231 19.53 -20.97 4.34
N ARG A 232 18.91 -20.59 3.22
CA ARG A 232 18.64 -21.45 2.03
C ARG A 232 17.48 -22.43 2.17
N GLU A 233 16.74 -22.38 3.25
CA GLU A 233 15.58 -23.23 3.50
C GLU A 233 14.31 -22.41 3.67
N LEU A 234 13.17 -23.04 3.39
CA LEU A 234 11.85 -22.45 3.59
C LEU A 234 11.31 -22.89 4.95
N HIS A 235 10.97 -21.91 5.78
CA HIS A 235 10.38 -22.14 7.10
C HIS A 235 8.95 -21.59 7.18
N GLY A 236 8.12 -22.32 7.92
CA GLY A 236 6.70 -22.02 8.09
C GLY A 236 5.89 -22.14 6.81
N PHE A 237 4.57 -22.03 6.96
CA PHE A 237 3.63 -21.96 5.84
C PHE A 237 2.28 -21.44 6.32
N PHE A 238 2.10 -20.13 6.34
CA PHE A 238 0.91 -19.50 6.93
C PHE A 238 0.11 -18.71 5.90
N ALA A 239 -1.20 -18.58 6.13
CA ALA A 239 -2.08 -17.81 5.26
C ALA A 239 -1.84 -16.30 5.46
N SER A 240 -2.01 -15.53 4.39
CA SER A 240 -2.08 -14.08 4.49
C SER A 240 -3.40 -13.67 5.14
N GLY A 241 -3.31 -12.87 6.19
CA GLY A 241 -4.44 -12.16 6.79
C GLY A 241 -4.42 -10.67 6.47
N ARG A 242 -3.24 -10.06 6.29
CA ARG A 242 -3.07 -8.64 6.00
C ARG A 242 -1.83 -8.29 5.19
N GLY A 243 -1.91 -7.17 4.50
CA GLY A 243 -0.80 -6.52 3.80
C GLY A 243 -0.68 -6.91 2.34
N LEU A 244 -0.24 -5.93 1.56
CA LEU A 244 0.13 -6.12 0.16
C LEU A 244 1.56 -6.65 0.05
N ARG A 245 1.84 -7.40 -1.02
CA ARG A 245 3.12 -8.08 -1.22
C ARG A 245 4.17 -7.09 -1.71
N GLN A 246 5.30 -7.05 -1.03
CA GLN A 246 6.38 -6.16 -1.42
C GLN A 246 7.17 -6.74 -2.60
N GLY A 247 7.13 -6.08 -3.75
CA GLY A 247 7.73 -6.56 -4.99
C GLY A 247 6.74 -7.22 -5.95
N ASP A 248 5.46 -7.28 -5.57
CA ASP A 248 4.36 -7.71 -6.44
C ASP A 248 3.98 -6.60 -7.44
N PRO A 249 3.79 -6.89 -8.74
CA PRO A 249 3.45 -5.88 -9.74
C PRO A 249 2.09 -5.19 -9.52
N LEU A 250 1.13 -5.85 -8.88
CA LEU A 250 -0.23 -5.32 -8.70
C LEU A 250 -0.35 -4.47 -7.43
N SER A 251 0.33 -4.88 -6.36
CA SER A 251 0.30 -4.26 -5.03
C SER A 251 0.41 -2.71 -5.01
N PRO A 252 1.31 -2.04 -5.77
CA PRO A 252 1.37 -0.57 -5.77
C PRO A 252 0.08 0.11 -6.21
N TYR A 253 -0.61 -0.44 -7.21
CA TYR A 253 -1.85 0.13 -7.74
C TYR A 253 -3.04 -0.11 -6.80
N LEU A 254 -3.05 -1.27 -6.12
CA LEU A 254 -3.99 -1.54 -5.04
C LEU A 254 -3.80 -0.54 -3.90
N PHE A 255 -2.55 -0.25 -3.52
CA PHE A 255 -2.26 0.75 -2.51
C PHE A 255 -2.76 2.15 -2.91
N VAL A 256 -2.57 2.56 -4.18
CA VAL A 256 -3.12 3.82 -4.71
C VAL A 256 -4.64 3.89 -4.55
N LEU A 257 -5.35 2.82 -4.90
CA LEU A 257 -6.82 2.77 -4.74
C LEU A 257 -7.24 2.84 -3.26
N ALA A 258 -6.45 2.25 -2.36
CA ALA A 258 -6.68 2.40 -0.93
C ALA A 258 -6.50 3.84 -0.46
N MET A 259 -5.45 4.53 -0.90
CA MET A 259 -5.25 5.93 -0.57
C MET A 259 -6.34 6.84 -1.14
N GLU A 260 -6.94 6.50 -2.28
CA GLU A 260 -8.07 7.28 -2.82
C GLU A 260 -9.28 7.26 -1.87
N VAL A 261 -9.50 6.18 -1.11
CA VAL A 261 -10.54 6.15 -0.06
C VAL A 261 -10.24 7.18 1.02
N PHE A 262 -8.98 7.31 1.45
CA PHE A 262 -8.57 8.37 2.39
C PHE A 262 -8.84 9.76 1.81
N SER A 263 -8.45 9.99 0.55
CA SER A 263 -8.69 11.26 -0.15
C SER A 263 -10.18 11.64 -0.16
N GLY A 264 -11.03 10.65 -0.47
CA GLY A 264 -12.47 10.78 -0.47
C GLY A 264 -13.07 11.10 0.89
N LEU A 265 -12.65 10.36 1.93
CA LEU A 265 -13.09 10.59 3.31
C LEU A 265 -12.70 11.99 3.81
N MET A 266 -11.47 12.43 3.50
CA MET A 266 -11.03 13.80 3.81
C MET A 266 -11.92 14.83 3.10
N GLY A 267 -12.27 14.60 1.83
CA GLY A 267 -13.17 15.47 1.08
C GLY A 267 -14.56 15.60 1.72
N LEU A 268 -15.14 14.49 2.19
CA LEU A 268 -16.43 14.47 2.89
C LEU A 268 -16.36 15.23 4.22
N MET A 269 -15.36 14.94 5.05
CA MET A 269 -15.27 15.56 6.39
C MET A 269 -14.99 17.06 6.33
N VAL A 270 -14.18 17.50 5.37
CA VAL A 270 -13.91 18.93 5.17
C VAL A 270 -15.13 19.69 4.63
N ALA A 271 -16.05 19.01 3.94
CA ALA A 271 -17.30 19.62 3.47
C ALA A 271 -18.40 19.66 4.56
N GLU A 272 -18.43 18.67 5.45
CA GLU A 272 -19.47 18.52 6.48
C GLU A 272 -19.12 19.19 7.83
N GLN A 273 -17.83 19.38 8.12
CA GLN A 273 -17.35 19.90 9.40
C GLN A 273 -16.60 21.24 9.24
N ASP A 274 -16.38 21.96 10.35
CA ASP A 274 -15.66 23.25 10.33
C ASP A 274 -14.13 23.07 10.25
N PHE A 275 -13.66 22.50 9.14
CA PHE A 275 -12.23 22.32 8.89
C PHE A 275 -11.57 23.61 8.41
N LYS A 276 -10.48 24.01 9.07
CA LYS A 276 -9.66 25.15 8.65
C LYS A 276 -8.40 24.67 7.96
N TYR A 277 -8.22 25.14 6.73
CA TYR A 277 -7.05 24.81 5.92
C TYR A 277 -5.78 25.40 6.50
N HIS A 278 -4.67 24.73 6.19
CA HIS A 278 -3.37 25.38 6.27
C HIS A 278 -3.38 26.64 5.40
N TRP A 279 -2.80 27.75 5.89
CA TRP A 279 -2.88 29.07 5.26
C TRP A 279 -2.39 29.13 3.79
N ARG A 280 -1.48 28.25 3.38
CA ARG A 280 -1.02 28.13 1.98
C ARG A 280 -1.87 27.20 1.11
N CYS A 281 -2.75 26.44 1.75
CA CYS A 281 -3.53 25.40 1.10
C CYS A 281 -4.97 25.81 0.82
N GLU A 282 -5.48 26.87 1.44
CA GLU A 282 -6.89 27.26 1.39
C GLU A 282 -7.38 27.55 -0.03
N LYS A 283 -6.60 28.29 -0.82
CA LYS A 283 -6.95 28.66 -2.20
C LYS A 283 -7.16 27.43 -3.10
N GLU A 284 -6.24 26.47 -3.02
CA GLU A 284 -6.25 25.24 -3.83
C GLU A 284 -6.95 24.07 -3.10
N LYS A 285 -7.52 24.33 -1.92
CA LYS A 285 -8.16 23.35 -1.02
C LYS A 285 -7.31 22.08 -0.79
N ILE A 286 -6.00 22.25 -0.61
CA ILE A 286 -5.07 21.14 -0.39
C ILE A 286 -5.19 20.66 1.06
N THR A 287 -5.58 19.39 1.25
CA THR A 287 -5.66 18.79 2.60
C THR A 287 -4.51 17.82 2.85
N HIS A 288 -4.02 17.14 1.82
CA HIS A 288 -2.98 16.12 1.95
C HIS A 288 -2.22 15.91 0.63
N LEU A 289 -1.07 15.27 0.74
CA LEU A 289 -0.22 14.80 -0.37
C LEU A 289 0.25 13.37 -0.06
N CYS A 290 0.10 12.48 -1.02
CA CYS A 290 0.49 11.08 -0.86
C CYS A 290 1.82 10.80 -1.56
N PHE A 291 2.74 10.15 -0.85
CA PHE A 291 4.07 9.75 -1.29
C PHE A 291 4.23 8.24 -1.17
N ALA A 292 3.51 7.49 -2.00
CA ALA A 292 3.40 6.05 -1.83
C ALA A 292 2.97 5.74 -0.38
N ASP A 293 3.83 5.13 0.44
CA ASP A 293 3.58 4.76 1.84
C ASP A 293 3.59 5.91 2.85
N ASP A 294 4.15 7.08 2.49
CA ASP A 294 4.15 8.28 3.33
C ASP A 294 2.93 9.17 3.01
N LEU A 295 2.20 9.60 4.04
CA LEU A 295 1.09 10.55 3.90
C LEU A 295 1.44 11.86 4.60
N MET A 296 1.38 12.97 3.86
CA MET A 296 1.50 14.32 4.41
C MET A 296 0.13 14.96 4.49
N VAL A 297 -0.29 15.43 5.66
CA VAL A 297 -1.59 16.11 5.87
C VAL A 297 -1.35 17.53 6.38
N PHE A 298 -2.15 18.49 5.93
CA PHE A 298 -1.99 19.91 6.22
C PHE A 298 -3.29 20.51 6.73
N CYS A 299 -3.22 21.26 7.84
CA CYS A 299 -4.35 22.00 8.39
C CYS A 299 -3.87 23.25 9.15
N ARG A 300 -4.83 24.08 9.58
CA ARG A 300 -4.57 25.09 10.60
C ARG A 300 -4.24 24.39 11.93
N ALA A 301 -3.28 24.93 12.69
CA ALA A 301 -2.96 24.38 14.00
C ALA A 301 -4.03 24.80 15.03
N GLU A 302 -5.03 23.94 15.18
CA GLU A 302 -6.11 24.06 16.17
C GLU A 302 -6.72 22.68 16.45
N VAL A 303 -7.34 22.53 17.62
CA VAL A 303 -7.88 21.24 18.07
C VAL A 303 -8.98 20.72 17.14
N GLY A 304 -9.87 21.59 16.66
CA GLY A 304 -10.98 21.19 15.77
C GLY A 304 -10.49 20.54 14.48
N SER A 305 -9.67 21.26 13.71
CA SER A 305 -9.11 20.75 12.44
C SER A 305 -8.24 19.50 12.61
N VAL A 306 -7.46 19.40 13.69
CA VAL A 306 -6.65 18.20 13.98
C VAL A 306 -7.51 17.01 14.40
N SER A 307 -8.59 17.25 15.15
CA SER A 307 -9.54 16.20 15.54
C SER A 307 -10.26 15.62 14.34
N ILE A 308 -10.63 16.45 13.35
CA ILE A 308 -11.22 15.99 12.08
C ILE A 308 -10.27 15.04 11.34
N ILE A 309 -8.97 15.35 11.32
CA ILE A 309 -7.95 14.47 10.71
C ILE A 309 -7.85 13.15 11.48
N GLY A 310 -7.84 13.20 12.82
CA GLY A 310 -7.84 12.01 13.66
C GLY A 310 -9.06 11.11 13.42
N GLU A 311 -10.25 11.71 13.35
CA GLU A 311 -11.49 11.01 12.99
C GLU A 311 -11.38 10.39 11.58
N CYS A 312 -10.84 11.13 10.62
CA CYS A 312 -10.63 10.61 9.27
C CYS A 312 -9.73 9.40 9.22
N LEU A 313 -8.61 9.43 9.93
CA LEU A 313 -7.68 8.31 10.03
C LEU A 313 -8.33 7.10 10.69
N ASN A 314 -9.19 7.30 11.69
CA ASN A 314 -9.94 6.23 12.34
C ASN A 314 -10.98 5.59 11.41
N ARG A 315 -11.78 6.39 10.69
CA ARG A 315 -12.73 5.88 9.69
C ARG A 315 -12.01 5.17 8.53
N PHE A 316 -10.88 5.73 8.10
CA PHE A 316 -10.04 5.14 7.05
C PHE A 316 -9.45 3.79 7.47
N LYS A 317 -8.99 3.69 8.72
CA LYS A 317 -8.50 2.44 9.32
C LYS A 317 -9.60 1.38 9.33
N ALA A 318 -10.82 1.72 9.70
CA ALA A 318 -11.95 0.78 9.70
C ALA A 318 -12.29 0.27 8.28
N LEU A 319 -12.25 1.14 7.26
CA LEU A 319 -12.58 0.75 5.88
C LEU A 319 -11.46 0.00 5.15
N SER A 320 -10.22 0.47 5.27
CA SER A 320 -9.10 -0.05 4.47
C SER A 320 -8.28 -1.10 5.21
N GLY A 321 -8.27 -1.01 6.55
CA GLY A 321 -7.35 -1.71 7.41
C GLY A 321 -5.93 -1.14 7.43
N LEU A 322 -5.66 -0.01 6.76
CA LEU A 322 -4.40 0.72 6.88
C LEU A 322 -4.36 1.41 8.25
N ILE A 323 -3.41 1.02 9.09
CA ILE A 323 -3.30 1.50 10.46
C ILE A 323 -2.20 2.56 10.52
N PRO A 324 -2.49 3.81 10.96
CA PRO A 324 -1.44 4.78 11.25
C PRO A 324 -0.50 4.26 12.34
N ASN A 325 0.80 4.44 12.16
CA ASN A 325 1.80 4.08 13.16
C ASN A 325 2.15 5.31 14.02
N PRO A 326 1.67 5.41 15.27
CA PRO A 326 1.90 6.59 16.10
C PRO A 326 3.39 6.79 16.41
N ASP A 327 4.16 5.70 16.53
CA ASP A 327 5.59 5.77 16.85
C ASP A 327 6.46 6.35 15.74
N LYS A 328 5.96 6.28 14.50
CA LYS A 328 6.63 6.78 13.30
C LYS A 328 5.96 7.99 12.68
N SER A 329 4.77 8.33 13.15
CA SER A 329 4.03 9.49 12.71
C SER A 329 4.44 10.71 13.52
N ASN A 330 4.57 11.85 12.84
CA ASN A 330 5.07 13.07 13.43
C ASN A 330 4.13 14.23 13.14
N LEU A 331 3.96 15.10 14.13
CA LEU A 331 3.23 16.36 14.01
C LEU A 331 4.22 17.53 14.06
N PHE A 332 4.09 18.44 13.09
CA PHE A 332 4.88 19.66 12.97
C PHE A 332 3.94 20.86 13.15
N ALA A 333 3.99 21.51 14.31
CA ALA A 333 3.19 22.70 14.60
C ALA A 333 4.08 23.91 14.93
N ASN A 334 3.72 25.07 14.37
CA ASN A 334 4.38 26.34 14.68
C ASN A 334 3.38 27.51 14.70
N CYS A 335 3.80 28.64 15.26
CA CYS A 335 2.96 29.81 15.55
C CYS A 335 1.78 29.48 16.47
N VAL A 336 2.01 28.61 17.46
CA VAL A 336 1.05 28.22 18.49
C VAL A 336 1.74 28.26 19.86
N SER A 337 0.96 28.42 20.92
CA SER A 337 1.47 28.27 22.29
C SER A 337 1.91 26.83 22.53
N THR A 338 2.83 26.62 23.47
CA THR A 338 3.26 25.28 23.90
C THR A 338 2.06 24.46 24.37
N TYR A 339 1.15 25.08 25.15
CA TYR A 339 -0.10 24.45 25.58
C TYR A 339 -0.94 23.91 24.42
N LEU A 340 -1.16 24.71 23.38
CA LEU A 340 -1.92 24.26 22.22
C LEU A 340 -1.19 23.13 21.50
N LYS A 341 0.13 23.23 21.35
CA LYS A 341 0.94 22.16 20.71
C LYS A 341 0.78 20.82 21.45
N ASP A 342 0.86 20.82 22.77
CA ASP A 342 0.70 19.60 23.59
C ASP A 342 -0.69 19.00 23.39
N GLN A 343 -1.75 19.82 23.38
CA GLN A 343 -3.10 19.36 23.06
C GLN A 343 -3.20 18.71 21.67
N LEU A 344 -2.54 19.26 20.64
CA LEU A 344 -2.58 18.67 19.30
C LEU A 344 -1.86 17.31 19.25
N LEU A 345 -0.77 17.16 20.00
CA LEU A 345 -0.05 15.89 20.10
C LEU A 345 -0.90 14.84 20.82
N ASP A 346 -1.58 15.21 21.91
CA ASP A 346 -2.45 14.32 22.67
C ASP A 346 -3.65 13.82 21.86
N VAL A 347 -4.26 14.68 21.04
CA VAL A 347 -5.41 14.31 20.17
C VAL A 347 -5.07 13.16 19.21
N LEU A 348 -3.82 13.11 18.72
CA LEU A 348 -3.39 12.11 17.74
C LEU A 348 -2.52 11.00 18.32
N GLY A 349 -1.95 11.20 19.51
CA GLY A 349 -0.94 10.33 20.10
C GLY A 349 0.37 10.29 19.29
N TYR A 350 0.71 11.37 18.59
CA TYR A 350 1.91 11.46 17.75
C TYR A 350 3.05 12.17 18.47
N LYS A 351 4.27 11.98 17.95
CA LYS A 351 5.46 12.68 18.45
C LYS A 351 5.63 14.01 17.75
N GLU A 352 6.23 14.98 18.43
CA GLU A 352 6.65 16.22 17.79
C GLU A 352 7.77 15.91 16.78
N GLY A 353 7.55 16.32 15.53
CA GLY A 353 8.55 16.20 14.48
C GLY A 353 9.48 17.41 14.44
N VAL A 354 10.73 17.17 14.06
CA VAL A 354 11.70 18.23 13.75
C VAL A 354 11.92 18.26 12.25
N LEU A 355 11.70 19.41 11.62
CA LEU A 355 12.01 19.60 10.20
C LEU A 355 13.54 19.73 10.03
N PRO A 356 14.12 19.14 8.97
CA PRO A 356 15.54 19.23 8.69
C PRO A 356 16.03 20.65 8.37
#